data_AF-A0A0R2XMF6-F1
#
_entry.id   AF-A0A0R2XMF6-F1
#
_cell.length_a   1.000
_cell.length_b   1.000
_cell.length_c   1.000
_cell.angle_alpha   90.00
_cell.angle_beta   90.00
_cell.angle_gamma   90.00
#
_symmetry.space_group_name_H-M   'P 1'
#
loop_
_entity.id
_entity.type
_entity.pdbx_description
1 polymer ?
#
loop_
_entity_poly.entity_id
_entity_poly.type
_entity_poly.pdbx_seq_one_letter_code
_entity_poly.pdbx_strand_id
1 'polypeptide(L)'
;MALLDGQDYQLQLWYVDDNTPGRTMIFGDGEASPSTVSLLSTNGQYTIGTFTASGTTQDLTLLASGFGQAHLSAMQLRAIPAAAEADHNSNGVPDVIEFSIGQTVVPERQADGTMTVTVVNEAIADGMAVELWFTDDLLESWNVATLTTDGVKLLSDSTDGAGNHVLLFEIFDRNGTSVFWKLVVVPPE
;
A
#
# COMPACT_ATOMS: atom_id res chain seq x y z
N MET A 1 -16.55 14.09 -9.05
CA MET A 1 -15.81 13.07 -8.29
C MET A 1 -16.01 13.42 -6.83
N ALA A 2 -16.61 12.52 -6.03
CA ALA A 2 -16.80 12.77 -4.61
C ALA A 2 -15.53 12.38 -3.86
N LEU A 3 -15.17 13.13 -2.82
CA LEU A 3 -14.09 12.75 -1.91
C LEU A 3 -14.61 11.64 -0.99
N LEU A 4 -13.76 10.66 -0.70
CA LEU A 4 -14.09 9.56 0.19
C LEU A 4 -13.78 10.00 1.62
N ASP A 5 -14.75 9.85 2.53
CA ASP A 5 -14.57 10.15 3.93
C ASP A 5 -13.46 9.26 4.53
N GLY A 6 -12.54 9.87 5.28
CA GLY A 6 -11.35 9.22 5.84
C GLY A 6 -10.18 9.01 4.87
N GLN A 7 -10.33 9.34 3.58
CA GLN A 7 -9.26 9.20 2.60
C GLN A 7 -8.32 10.42 2.61
N ASP A 8 -7.02 10.17 2.59
CA ASP A 8 -6.00 11.21 2.43
C ASP A 8 -5.87 11.67 0.98
N TYR A 9 -5.73 12.98 0.80
CA TYR A 9 -5.56 13.63 -0.50
C TYR A 9 -4.39 14.61 -0.49
N GLN A 10 -3.73 14.74 -1.64
CA GLN A 10 -2.73 15.75 -1.93
C GLN A 10 -3.35 16.82 -2.83
N LEU A 11 -3.25 18.07 -2.41
CA LEU A 11 -3.69 19.25 -3.14
C LEU A 11 -2.48 20.05 -3.61
N GLN A 12 -2.41 20.35 -4.91
CA GLN A 12 -1.42 21.23 -5.52
C GLN A 12 -2.12 22.44 -6.13
N LEU A 13 -1.69 23.65 -5.76
CA LEU A 13 -2.27 24.92 -6.20
C LEU A 13 -1.21 25.74 -6.92
N TRP A 14 -1.51 26.18 -8.14
CA TRP A 14 -0.65 27.09 -8.90
C TRP A 14 -1.22 28.50 -8.86
N TYR A 15 -0.33 29.46 -8.72
CA TYR A 15 -0.71 30.86 -8.61
C TYR A 15 0.27 31.76 -9.34
N VAL A 16 -0.20 32.96 -9.64
CA VAL A 16 0.58 34.07 -10.20
C VAL A 16 0.37 35.28 -9.29
N ASP A 17 1.46 35.96 -8.96
CA ASP A 17 1.46 37.29 -8.35
C ASP A 17 2.47 38.13 -9.14
N ASP A 18 2.05 39.29 -9.63
CA ASP A 18 2.90 40.23 -10.38
C ASP A 18 3.31 41.46 -9.54
N ASN A 19 2.96 41.49 -8.25
CA ASN A 19 3.25 42.61 -7.37
C ASN A 19 4.68 42.54 -6.82
N THR A 20 5.47 43.60 -6.98
CA THR A 20 6.90 43.72 -6.62
C THR A 20 7.08 44.46 -5.29
N PRO A 21 6.63 43.84 -4.19
CA PRO A 21 7.64 43.18 -3.37
C PRO A 21 7.31 41.71 -3.02
N GLY A 22 6.32 41.11 -3.67
CA GLY A 22 5.75 39.82 -3.26
C GLY A 22 4.80 39.96 -2.06
N ARG A 23 4.11 38.87 -1.72
CA ARG A 23 3.20 38.82 -0.55
C ARG A 23 3.17 37.43 0.06
N THR A 24 2.73 37.33 1.31
CA THR A 24 2.48 36.05 1.95
C THR A 24 1.03 35.64 1.73
N MET A 25 0.83 34.46 1.16
CA MET A 25 -0.46 33.80 1.07
C MET A 25 -0.58 32.77 2.18
N ILE A 26 -1.80 32.59 2.64
CA ILE A 26 -2.22 31.56 3.59
C ILE A 26 -3.17 30.62 2.86
N PHE A 27 -2.94 29.33 3.00
CA PHE A 27 -3.77 28.26 2.47
C PHE A 27 -4.11 27.28 3.59
N GLY A 28 -5.31 26.71 3.55
CA GLY A 28 -5.70 25.63 4.47
C GLY A 28 -7.19 25.64 4.76
N ASP A 29 -7.54 25.14 5.93
CA ASP A 29 -8.89 25.05 6.49
C ASP A 29 -9.31 26.29 7.31
N GLY A 30 -8.43 27.26 7.47
CA GLY A 30 -8.69 28.48 8.26
C GLY A 30 -8.30 28.35 9.74
N GLU A 31 -7.54 27.32 10.11
CA GLU A 31 -7.04 27.11 11.47
C GLU A 31 -6.07 28.20 11.96
N ALA A 32 -5.89 28.26 13.28
CA ALA A 32 -5.09 29.28 13.97
C ALA A 32 -3.59 29.25 13.59
N SER A 33 -3.09 28.11 13.12
CA SER A 33 -1.73 27.93 12.60
C SER A 33 -1.78 27.67 11.09
N PRO A 34 -1.95 28.71 10.27
CA PRO A 34 -2.12 28.55 8.84
C PRO A 34 -0.84 28.09 8.13
N SER A 35 -0.99 27.32 7.04
CA SER A 35 0.10 27.09 6.12
C SER A 35 0.36 28.35 5.30
N THR A 36 1.55 28.94 5.44
CA THR A 36 1.93 30.18 4.75
C THR A 36 2.93 29.94 3.63
N VAL A 37 2.74 30.59 2.49
CA VAL A 37 3.68 30.58 1.36
C VAL A 37 3.98 32.00 0.94
N SER A 38 5.25 32.37 0.88
CA SER A 38 5.69 33.65 0.35
C SER A 38 5.73 33.57 -1.17
N LEU A 39 4.91 34.40 -1.83
CA LEU A 39 4.92 34.51 -3.27
C LEU A 39 5.95 35.53 -3.72
N LEU A 40 6.73 35.14 -4.71
CA LEU A 40 7.62 36.04 -5.45
C LEU A 40 6.86 36.63 -6.64
N SER A 41 7.35 37.72 -7.22
CA SER A 41 6.78 38.29 -8.46
C SER A 41 7.22 37.49 -9.70
N THR A 42 7.20 36.16 -9.63
CA THR A 42 7.70 35.25 -10.68
C THR A 42 6.65 34.21 -11.07
N ASN A 43 6.58 33.88 -12.36
CA ASN A 43 5.62 32.90 -12.87
C ASN A 43 6.00 31.46 -12.47
N GLY A 44 4.99 30.59 -12.40
CA GLY A 44 5.16 29.15 -12.25
C GLY A 44 5.25 28.66 -10.79
N GLN A 45 4.89 29.50 -9.83
CA GLN A 45 4.90 29.11 -8.42
C GLN A 45 3.69 28.23 -8.07
N TYR A 46 3.90 27.33 -7.13
CA TYR A 46 2.87 26.45 -6.61
C TYR A 46 3.14 26.09 -5.15
N THR A 47 2.08 25.66 -4.47
CA THR A 47 2.16 25.04 -3.15
C THR A 47 1.51 23.66 -3.16
N ILE A 48 1.96 22.80 -2.26
CA ILE A 48 1.43 21.46 -2.05
C ILE A 48 1.05 21.32 -0.59
N GLY A 49 -0.14 20.79 -0.34
CA GLY A 49 -0.61 20.40 0.99
C GLY A 49 -1.31 19.05 0.95
N THR A 50 -1.56 18.48 2.12
CA THR A 50 -2.32 17.24 2.28
C THR A 50 -3.45 17.45 3.27
N PHE A 51 -4.56 16.75 3.08
CA PHE A 51 -5.67 16.73 4.03
C PHE A 51 -6.38 15.38 3.99
N THR A 52 -6.97 14.99 5.11
CA THR A 52 -7.89 13.86 5.19
C THR A 52 -9.30 14.36 4.93
N ALA A 53 -9.96 13.83 3.91
CA ALA A 53 -11.34 14.22 3.62
C ALA A 53 -12.24 13.79 4.78
N SER A 54 -13.01 14.74 5.29
CA SER A 54 -14.01 14.56 6.35
C SER A 54 -15.37 15.12 5.90
N GLY A 55 -16.40 14.30 5.93
CA GLY A 55 -17.77 14.71 5.60
C GLY A 55 -18.04 14.94 4.11
N THR A 56 -19.14 15.65 3.82
CA THR A 56 -19.71 15.75 2.46
C THR A 56 -19.12 16.89 1.61
N THR A 57 -18.46 17.85 2.25
CA THR A 57 -17.87 19.04 1.61
C THR A 57 -16.52 19.35 2.25
N GLN A 58 -15.60 19.89 1.45
CA GLN A 58 -14.27 20.30 1.89
C GLN A 58 -14.04 21.73 1.43
N ASP A 59 -13.78 22.62 2.38
CA ASP A 59 -13.55 24.03 2.13
C ASP A 59 -12.05 24.32 2.17
N LEU A 60 -11.56 24.95 1.10
CA LEU A 60 -10.21 25.49 1.04
C LEU A 60 -10.28 27.01 1.25
N THR A 61 -9.71 27.47 2.36
CA THR A 61 -9.54 28.88 2.68
C THR A 61 -8.25 29.41 2.07
N LEU A 62 -8.38 30.53 1.35
CA LEU A 62 -7.26 31.32 0.87
C LEU A 62 -7.32 32.69 1.54
N LEU A 63 -6.19 33.15 2.07
CA LEU A 63 -6.04 34.47 2.66
C LEU A 63 -4.75 35.12 2.19
N ALA A 64 -4.77 36.44 2.03
CA ALA A 64 -3.62 37.22 1.57
C ALA A 64 -3.63 38.61 2.23
N SER A 65 -2.46 39.21 2.46
CA SER A 65 -2.34 40.62 2.80
C SER A 65 -2.65 41.50 1.58
N GLY A 66 -3.95 41.65 1.29
CA GLY A 66 -4.47 42.28 0.08
C GLY A 66 -4.44 41.32 -1.10
N PHE A 67 -5.59 40.93 -1.65
CA PHE A 67 -5.65 39.94 -2.73
C PHE A 67 -5.17 40.47 -4.09
N GLY A 68 -5.39 41.76 -4.41
CA GLY A 68 -4.80 42.45 -5.57
C GLY A 68 -4.70 41.59 -6.85
N GLN A 69 -3.50 41.56 -7.44
CA GLN A 69 -3.15 40.77 -8.63
C GLN A 69 -2.69 39.32 -8.33
N ALA A 70 -3.09 38.74 -7.20
CA ALA A 70 -2.85 37.32 -6.93
C ALA A 70 -3.96 36.48 -7.57
N HIS A 71 -3.59 35.58 -8.49
CA HIS A 71 -4.52 34.76 -9.25
C HIS A 71 -4.24 33.27 -9.06
N LEU A 72 -5.26 32.50 -8.64
CA LEU A 72 -5.22 31.04 -8.73
C LEU A 72 -5.33 30.66 -10.20
N SER A 73 -4.29 30.00 -10.73
CA SER A 73 -4.21 29.65 -12.14
C SER A 73 -4.60 28.20 -12.41
N ALA A 74 -4.34 27.30 -11.47
CA ALA A 74 -4.73 25.89 -11.56
C ALA A 74 -4.81 25.22 -10.18
N MET A 75 -5.53 24.12 -10.11
CA MET A 75 -5.62 23.24 -8.96
C MET A 75 -5.58 21.78 -9.43
N GLN A 76 -4.83 20.95 -8.71
CA GLN A 76 -4.81 19.52 -8.90
C GLN A 76 -5.04 18.83 -7.55
N LEU A 77 -5.99 17.91 -7.54
CA LEU A 77 -6.29 17.07 -6.40
C LEU A 77 -6.01 15.60 -6.78
N ARG A 78 -5.27 14.90 -5.93
CA ARG A 78 -4.97 13.47 -6.09
C ARG A 78 -5.28 12.76 -4.78
N ALA A 79 -5.91 11.59 -4.86
CA ALA A 79 -5.93 10.69 -3.72
C ALA A 79 -4.48 10.27 -3.43
N ILE A 80 -4.09 10.34 -2.17
CA ILE A 80 -2.89 9.66 -1.69
C ILE A 80 -3.38 8.23 -1.42
N PRO A 81 -2.90 7.21 -2.14
CA PRO A 81 -3.28 5.84 -1.80
C PRO A 81 -3.08 5.66 -0.30
N ALA A 82 -4.11 5.17 0.40
CA ALA A 82 -3.86 4.65 1.73
C ALA A 82 -2.70 3.67 1.57
N ALA A 83 -1.70 3.73 2.46
CA ALA A 83 -0.78 2.61 2.57
C ALA A 83 -1.69 1.39 2.68
N ALA A 84 -1.55 0.44 1.75
CA ALA A 84 -2.22 -0.82 1.98
C ALA A 84 -1.75 -1.29 3.35
N GLU A 85 -2.66 -1.80 4.19
CA GLU A 85 -2.22 -2.44 5.42
C GLU A 85 -1.11 -3.45 5.03
N ALA A 86 0.07 -3.29 5.63
CA ALA A 86 1.32 -3.96 5.26
C ALA A 86 2.11 -3.48 4.00
N ASP A 87 1.95 -2.28 3.42
CA ASP A 87 2.86 -1.73 2.37
C ASP A 87 4.04 -0.95 2.98
N HIS A 88 5.13 -1.67 3.27
CA HIS A 88 6.34 -1.15 3.90
C HIS A 88 7.34 -0.50 2.94
N ASN A 89 7.24 -0.74 1.62
CA ASN A 89 8.11 -0.10 0.61
C ASN A 89 7.41 1.02 -0.19
N SER A 90 6.17 1.35 0.15
CA SER A 90 5.39 2.46 -0.42
C SER A 90 5.18 2.37 -1.94
N ASN A 91 5.07 1.15 -2.47
CA ASN A 91 4.82 0.94 -3.89
C ASN A 91 3.32 0.91 -4.25
N GLY A 92 2.43 0.99 -3.25
CA GLY A 92 0.98 0.96 -3.41
C GLY A 92 0.38 -0.46 -3.48
N VAL A 93 1.13 -1.49 -3.08
CA VAL A 93 0.73 -2.90 -3.03
C VAL A 93 1.01 -3.44 -1.62
N PRO A 94 0.10 -4.22 -1.00
CA PRO A 94 0.38 -4.85 0.29
C PRO A 94 1.65 -5.73 0.24
N ASP A 95 2.64 -5.50 1.10
CA ASP A 95 3.84 -6.34 1.26
C ASP A 95 3.55 -7.52 2.20
N VAL A 96 2.66 -8.42 1.78
CA VAL A 96 2.24 -9.53 2.64
C VAL A 96 3.20 -10.74 2.65
N ILE A 97 4.36 -10.58 2.01
CA ILE A 97 5.50 -11.47 2.19
C ILE A 97 6.71 -10.56 2.42
N GLU A 98 7.07 -10.33 3.68
CA GLU A 98 8.48 -10.14 3.97
C GLU A 98 9.12 -11.55 3.88
N PHE A 99 9.81 -11.84 2.78
CA PHE A 99 11.22 -12.17 3.03
C PHE A 99 11.69 -10.93 3.75
N SER A 100 11.98 -11.00 5.05
CA SER A 100 12.24 -9.77 5.78
C SER A 100 13.14 -8.86 4.95
N ILE A 101 12.91 -7.54 4.87
CA ILE A 101 13.85 -6.66 4.20
C ILE A 101 15.13 -6.75 5.04
N GLY A 102 16.02 -7.69 4.67
CA GLY A 102 17.11 -8.18 5.51
C GLY A 102 17.26 -9.71 5.67
N GLN A 103 16.33 -10.58 5.24
CA GLN A 103 16.48 -12.03 5.23
C GLN A 103 16.58 -12.60 3.79
N THR A 104 17.64 -13.38 3.56
CA THR A 104 18.18 -13.74 2.23
C THR A 104 17.62 -15.05 1.65
N VAL A 105 16.48 -15.56 2.12
CA VAL A 105 16.05 -16.93 1.77
C VAL A 105 14.68 -16.94 1.10
N VAL A 106 14.69 -17.12 -0.22
CA VAL A 106 13.51 -17.53 -1.00
C VAL A 106 13.15 -18.96 -0.59
N PRO A 107 11.86 -19.33 -0.40
CA PRO A 107 11.48 -20.66 0.02
C PRO A 107 11.80 -21.57 -1.16
N GLU A 108 12.76 -22.47 -0.96
CA GLU A 108 13.21 -23.38 -2.00
C GLU A 108 12.61 -24.76 -1.75
N ARG A 109 12.00 -25.32 -2.80
CA ARG A 109 11.60 -26.73 -2.79
C ARG A 109 12.86 -27.59 -2.68
N GLN A 110 12.96 -28.33 -1.59
CA GLN A 110 14.04 -29.24 -1.31
C GLN A 110 13.99 -30.48 -2.23
N ALA A 111 15.10 -31.22 -2.29
CA ALA A 111 15.19 -32.44 -3.09
C ALA A 111 14.19 -33.53 -2.63
N ASP A 112 13.75 -33.49 -1.37
CA ASP A 112 12.73 -34.37 -0.81
C ASP A 112 11.29 -33.88 -1.08
N GLY A 113 11.12 -32.85 -1.91
CA GLY A 113 9.82 -32.31 -2.29
C GLY A 113 9.20 -31.37 -1.25
N THR A 114 9.84 -31.14 -0.11
CA THR A 114 9.32 -30.24 0.92
C THR A 114 9.68 -28.79 0.67
N MET A 115 8.89 -27.86 1.20
CA MET A 115 9.17 -26.44 1.19
C MET A 115 8.69 -25.83 2.50
N THR A 116 9.56 -25.08 3.17
CA THR A 116 9.21 -24.39 4.41
C THR A 116 8.97 -22.90 4.13
N VAL A 117 7.87 -22.37 4.65
CA VAL A 117 7.51 -20.95 4.59
C VAL A 117 7.31 -20.45 6.01
N THR A 118 7.92 -19.32 6.34
CA THR A 118 7.73 -18.67 7.64
C THR A 118 6.82 -17.47 7.47
N VAL A 119 5.74 -17.42 8.23
CA VAL A 119 4.82 -16.28 8.35
C VAL A 119 5.11 -15.58 9.68
N VAL A 120 5.47 -14.30 9.61
CA VAL A 120 5.82 -13.51 10.79
C VAL A 120 4.60 -13.28 11.67
N ASN A 121 4.79 -13.35 13.00
CA ASN A 121 3.72 -13.21 13.98
C ASN A 121 2.92 -11.90 13.80
N GLU A 122 3.59 -10.83 13.40
CA GLU A 122 2.98 -9.52 13.13
C GLU A 122 1.92 -9.61 12.03
N ALA A 123 2.20 -10.30 10.92
CA ALA A 123 1.24 -10.49 9.83
C ALA A 123 0.04 -11.35 10.25
N ILE A 124 0.26 -12.27 11.19
CA ILE A 124 -0.78 -13.14 11.76
C ILE A 124 -1.69 -12.35 12.69
N ALA A 125 -1.12 -11.40 13.46
CA ALA A 125 -1.89 -10.50 14.31
C ALA A 125 -2.87 -9.63 13.49
N ASP A 126 -2.48 -9.31 12.24
CA ASP A 126 -3.32 -8.59 11.27
C ASP A 126 -4.30 -9.52 10.51
N GLY A 127 -4.36 -10.80 10.86
CA GLY A 127 -5.29 -11.78 10.29
C GLY A 127 -4.90 -12.26 8.88
N MET A 128 -3.68 -11.98 8.43
CA MET A 128 -3.19 -12.46 7.14
C MET A 128 -2.84 -13.96 7.22
N ALA A 129 -3.02 -14.66 6.10
CA ALA A 129 -2.66 -16.08 5.97
C ALA A 129 -1.91 -16.37 4.66
N VAL A 130 -1.08 -17.42 4.65
CA VAL A 130 -0.41 -17.90 3.43
C VAL A 130 -0.98 -19.23 3.00
N GLU A 131 -1.35 -19.33 1.73
CA GLU A 131 -1.83 -20.53 1.09
C GLU A 131 -0.89 -20.97 -0.04
N LEU A 132 -0.70 -22.29 -0.19
CA LEU A 132 -0.07 -22.84 -1.38
C LEU A 132 -1.13 -23.21 -2.41
N TRP A 133 -1.10 -22.56 -3.55
CA TRP A 133 -2.01 -22.83 -4.66
C TRP A 133 -1.29 -23.65 -5.73
N PHE A 134 -1.99 -24.60 -6.34
CA PHE A 134 -1.41 -25.48 -7.36
C PHE A 134 -2.38 -25.83 -8.49
N THR A 135 -1.81 -26.26 -9.61
CA THR A 135 -2.55 -26.79 -10.76
C THR A 135 -1.68 -27.80 -11.53
N ASP A 136 -2.32 -28.78 -12.16
CA ASP A 136 -1.66 -29.73 -13.06
C ASP A 136 -1.43 -29.11 -14.46
N ASP A 137 -2.18 -28.06 -14.80
CA ASP A 137 -2.06 -27.30 -16.05
C ASP A 137 -2.28 -25.79 -15.78
N LEU A 138 -1.40 -24.93 -16.31
CA LEU A 138 -1.50 -23.47 -16.18
C LEU A 138 -2.79 -22.89 -16.77
N LEU A 139 -3.45 -23.61 -17.67
CA LEU A 139 -4.72 -23.20 -18.29
C LEU A 139 -5.96 -23.66 -17.50
N GLU A 140 -5.78 -24.45 -16.45
CA GLU A 140 -6.86 -24.97 -15.61
C GLU A 140 -7.07 -24.17 -14.31
N SER A 141 -8.07 -24.58 -13.54
CA SER A 141 -8.40 -23.97 -12.25
C SER A 141 -7.34 -24.31 -11.20
N TRP A 142 -6.95 -23.30 -10.43
CA TRP A 142 -6.02 -23.46 -9.33
C TRP A 142 -6.74 -23.93 -8.07
N ASN A 143 -6.07 -24.77 -7.29
CA ASN A 143 -6.60 -25.37 -6.07
C ASN A 143 -5.72 -24.99 -4.88
N VAL A 144 -6.33 -24.87 -3.71
CA VAL A 144 -5.59 -24.64 -2.45
C VAL A 144 -5.11 -25.98 -1.90
N ALA A 145 -3.83 -26.05 -1.51
CA ALA A 145 -3.25 -27.18 -0.83
C ALA A 145 -3.83 -27.29 0.57
N THR A 146 -4.47 -28.41 0.86
CA THR A 146 -5.02 -28.73 2.18
C THR A 146 -4.24 -29.90 2.78
N LEU A 147 -4.48 -30.24 4.05
CA LEU A 147 -3.87 -31.42 4.68
C LEU A 147 -4.20 -32.75 3.95
N THR A 148 -5.27 -32.77 3.14
CA THR A 148 -5.80 -33.97 2.48
C THR A 148 -5.56 -34.00 0.97
N THR A 149 -4.97 -32.95 0.41
CA THR A 149 -4.73 -32.87 -1.03
C THR A 149 -3.59 -33.83 -1.42
N ASP A 150 -3.77 -34.58 -2.52
CA ASP A 150 -2.79 -35.55 -2.99
C ASP A 150 -1.63 -34.86 -3.74
N GLY A 151 -0.39 -35.25 -3.45
CA GLY A 151 0.83 -34.69 -4.04
C GLY A 151 1.22 -33.28 -3.56
N VAL A 152 0.26 -32.39 -3.32
CA VAL A 152 0.50 -31.01 -2.85
C VAL A 152 -0.30 -30.71 -1.60
N LYS A 153 0.34 -30.65 -0.42
CA LYS A 153 -0.37 -30.44 0.85
C LYS A 153 0.45 -29.64 1.86
N LEU A 154 -0.27 -28.98 2.76
CA LEU A 154 0.30 -28.50 4.02
C LEU A 154 0.53 -29.73 4.92
N LEU A 155 1.76 -29.96 5.35
CA LEU A 155 2.13 -31.02 6.28
C LEU A 155 1.99 -30.58 7.73
N SER A 156 2.40 -29.34 8.02
CA SER A 156 2.31 -28.78 9.37
C SER A 156 2.21 -27.27 9.34
N ASP A 157 1.50 -26.74 10.33
CA ASP A 157 1.54 -25.35 10.76
C ASP A 157 1.97 -25.37 12.24
N SER A 158 3.13 -24.80 12.53
CA SER A 158 3.73 -24.82 13.87
C SER A 158 4.30 -23.45 14.22
N THR A 159 4.34 -23.12 15.51
CA THR A 159 4.86 -21.81 15.95
C THR A 159 6.30 -21.94 16.46
N ASP A 160 7.19 -21.04 16.05
CA ASP A 160 8.55 -20.95 16.59
C ASP A 160 8.60 -20.24 17.96
N GLY A 161 9.79 -20.11 18.55
CA GLY A 161 9.98 -19.46 19.86
C GLY A 161 9.69 -17.95 19.87
N ALA A 162 9.54 -17.32 18.71
CA ALA A 162 9.21 -15.90 18.54
C ALA A 162 7.73 -15.66 18.20
N GLY A 163 6.94 -16.73 18.01
CA GLY A 163 5.53 -16.63 17.65
C GLY A 163 5.27 -16.70 16.14
N ASN A 164 6.29 -16.86 15.30
CA ASN A 164 6.11 -16.97 13.85
C ASN A 164 5.53 -18.34 13.51
N HIS A 165 4.65 -18.39 12.54
CA HIS A 165 4.18 -19.66 12.00
C HIS A 165 5.17 -20.20 10.96
N VAL A 166 5.53 -21.47 11.10
CA VAL A 166 6.39 -22.24 10.21
C VAL A 166 5.50 -23.26 9.52
N LEU A 167 5.16 -22.95 8.27
CA LEU A 167 4.36 -23.77 7.39
C LEU A 167 5.29 -24.72 6.61
N LEU A 168 5.04 -26.02 6.72
CA LEU A 168 5.75 -27.03 5.93
C LEU A 168 4.81 -27.55 4.86
N PHE A 169 5.16 -27.36 3.60
CA PHE A 169 4.45 -27.91 2.46
C PHE A 169 5.20 -29.10 1.88
N GLU A 170 4.45 -30.03 1.29
CA GLU A 170 4.94 -31.11 0.44
C GLU A 170 4.44 -30.88 -0.98
N ILE A 171 5.35 -30.96 -1.97
CA ILE A 171 5.07 -30.73 -3.40
C ILE A 171 5.69 -31.85 -4.24
N PHE A 172 4.84 -32.71 -4.80
CA PHE A 172 5.22 -33.80 -5.68
C PHE A 172 4.43 -33.81 -6.99
N ASP A 173 5.04 -34.46 -7.99
CA ASP A 173 4.41 -34.76 -9.26
C ASP A 173 3.14 -35.57 -9.03
N ARG A 174 2.05 -35.13 -9.64
CA ARG A 174 0.79 -35.82 -9.60
C ARG A 174 0.61 -36.60 -10.88
N ASN A 175 0.34 -37.90 -10.76
CA ASN A 175 0.17 -38.81 -11.91
C ASN A 175 1.35 -38.81 -12.90
N GLY A 176 2.58 -38.59 -12.42
CA GLY A 176 3.78 -38.54 -13.27
C GLY A 176 3.92 -37.27 -14.11
N THR A 177 3.15 -36.22 -13.82
CA THR A 177 3.26 -34.90 -14.44
C THR A 177 3.71 -33.88 -13.40
N SER A 178 4.60 -32.97 -13.79
CA SER A 178 5.03 -31.88 -12.92
C SER A 178 3.86 -30.94 -12.62
N VAL A 179 3.76 -30.53 -11.35
CA VAL A 179 2.74 -29.60 -10.88
C VAL A 179 3.25 -28.16 -10.93
N PHE A 180 2.37 -27.23 -11.31
CA PHE A 180 2.62 -25.79 -11.15
C PHE A 180 2.10 -25.34 -9.80
N TRP A 181 2.85 -24.48 -9.13
CA TRP A 181 2.47 -23.98 -7.80
C TRP A 181 2.85 -22.51 -7.62
N LYS A 182 2.16 -21.85 -6.69
CA LYS A 182 2.44 -20.48 -6.25
C LYS A 182 2.04 -20.32 -4.79
N LEU A 183 2.74 -19.45 -4.08
CA LEU A 183 2.30 -18.99 -2.76
C LEU A 183 1.36 -17.80 -2.96
N VAL A 184 0.23 -17.82 -2.26
CA VAL A 184 -0.77 -16.75 -2.26
C VAL A 184 -0.93 -16.26 -0.84
N VAL A 185 -1.02 -14.95 -0.70
CA VAL A 185 -1.35 -14.34 0.58
C VAL A 185 -2.81 -13.95 0.57
N VAL A 186 -3.49 -14.32 1.65
CA VAL A 186 -4.92 -14.13 1.86
C VAL A 186 -5.11 -13.09 2.95
N PRO A 187 -5.82 -11.97 2.68
CA PRO A 187 -6.19 -11.01 3.70
C PRO A 187 -7.27 -11.58 4.64
N PRO A 188 -7.44 -11.02 5.85
CA PRO A 188 -8.55 -11.39 6.74
C PRO A 188 -9.91 -11.20 6.04
N GLU A 189 -10.85 -12.10 6.32
CA GLU A 189 -12.25 -12.00 5.89
C GLU A 189 -13.03 -10.86 6.58
#